data_AF-A0A2P8KLJ1-F1
#
_entry.id   AF-A0A2P8KLJ1-F1
#
_cell.length_a   1.000
_cell.length_b   1.000
_cell.length_c   1.000
_cell.angle_alpha   90.00
_cell.angle_beta   90.00
_cell.angle_gamma   90.00
#
_symmetry.space_group_name_H-M   'P 1'
#
loop_
_entity.id
_entity.type
_entity.pdbx_description
1 polymer ?
#
loop_
_entity_poly.entity_id
_entity_poly.type
_entity_poly.pdbx_seq_one_letter_code
_entity_poly.pdbx_strand_id
1 'polypeptide(L)'
;MTIFLYCLTLLASLAAGGTLFLTFASSGSAPQQAAGAAMAVAIAIIPYVFSRCVQICVSENNRRNENQRLLDRLDSLERAISGKA
;
A
#
# COMPACT_ATOMS: atom_id res chain seq x y z
N MET A 1 10.89 -3.70 0.85
CA MET A 1 9.77 -3.92 -0.10
C MET A 1 8.76 -2.78 -0.15
N THR A 2 8.34 -2.18 0.97
CA THR A 2 7.34 -1.10 0.99
C THR A 2 7.77 0.15 0.22
N ILE A 3 9.04 0.57 0.31
CA ILE A 3 9.60 1.69 -0.48
C ILE A 3 9.49 1.47 -1.99
N PHE A 4 9.75 0.24 -2.46
CA PHE A 4 9.61 -0.10 -3.88
C PHE A 4 8.16 0.06 -4.37
N LEU A 5 7.18 -0.36 -3.57
CA LEU A 5 5.76 -0.20 -3.88
C LEU A 5 5.34 1.27 -3.90
N TYR A 6 5.89 2.10 -3.02
CA TYR A 6 5.66 3.55 -3.08
C TYR A 6 6.23 4.17 -4.35
N CYS A 7 7.45 3.82 -4.74
CA CYS A 7 8.04 4.29 -6.00
C CYS A 7 7.18 3.88 -7.21
N LEU A 8 6.68 2.64 -7.24
CA LEU A 8 5.78 2.15 -8.28
C LEU A 8 4.48 2.98 -8.33
N THR A 9 3.90 3.28 -7.17
CA THR A 9 2.66 4.07 -7.07
C THR A 9 2.89 5.52 -7.54
N LEU A 10 4.05 6.09 -7.22
CA LEU A 10 4.41 7.45 -7.61
C LEU A 10 4.60 7.55 -9.13
N LEU A 11 5.29 6.57 -9.74
CA LEU A 11 5.43 6.46 -11.19
C LEU A 11 4.07 6.26 -11.89
N ALA A 12 3.20 5.42 -11.32
CA ALA A 12 1.87 5.20 -11.86
C ALA A 12 1.00 6.46 -11.83
N SER A 13 1.04 7.24 -10.75
CA SER A 13 0.36 8.54 -10.68
C SER A 13 0.89 9.55 -11.71
N LEU A 14 2.20 9.54 -11.96
CA LEU A 14 2.80 10.39 -13.01
C LEU A 14 2.33 9.97 -14.41
N ALA A 15 2.30 8.66 -14.67
CA ALA A 15 1.81 8.10 -15.92
C ALA A 15 0.31 8.39 -16.12
N ALA A 16 -0.50 8.30 -15.06
CA ALA A 16 -1.91 8.64 -15.09
C ALA A 16 -2.14 10.12 -15.43
N GLY A 17 -1.39 11.04 -14.81
CA GLY A 17 -1.44 12.47 -15.13
C GLY A 17 -1.07 12.74 -16.58
N GLY A 18 -0.02 12.09 -17.09
CA GLY A 18 0.37 12.17 -18.50
C GLY A 18 -0.71 11.63 -19.44
N THR A 19 -1.33 10.50 -19.09
CA THR A 19 -2.40 9.86 -19.88
C THR A 19 -3.64 10.74 -19.95
N LEU A 20 -4.00 11.38 -18.83
CA LEU A 20 -5.10 12.34 -18.76
C LEU A 20 -4.82 13.53 -19.66
N PHE A 21 -3.66 14.15 -19.53
CA PHE A 21 -3.26 15.31 -20.33
C PHE A 21 -3.27 15.00 -21.84
N LEU A 22 -2.68 13.86 -22.23
CA LEU A 22 -2.67 13.40 -23.62
C LEU A 22 -4.09 13.12 -24.14
N THR A 23 -4.95 12.53 -23.32
CA THR A 23 -6.35 12.28 -23.69
C THR A 23 -7.07 13.59 -23.98
N PHE A 24 -6.94 14.60 -23.11
CA PHE A 24 -7.55 15.91 -23.33
C PHE A 24 -6.98 16.64 -24.55
N ALA A 25 -5.67 16.51 -24.81
CA ALA A 25 -5.00 17.18 -25.92
C ALA A 25 -5.25 16.53 -27.29
N SER A 26 -5.60 15.24 -27.34
CA SER A 26 -5.64 14.46 -28.60
C SER A 26 -7.00 13.87 -28.96
N SER A 27 -7.96 13.78 -28.03
CA SER A 27 -9.25 13.15 -28.33
C SER A 27 -10.08 14.01 -29.29
N GLY A 28 -10.62 13.40 -30.34
CA GLY A 28 -11.51 14.08 -31.29
C GLY A 28 -12.99 14.08 -30.88
N SER A 29 -13.35 13.36 -29.80
CA SER A 29 -14.75 13.19 -29.39
C SER A 29 -14.90 13.01 -27.88
N ALA A 30 -16.07 13.40 -27.35
CA ALA A 30 -16.40 13.27 -25.93
C ALA A 30 -16.33 11.82 -25.39
N PRO A 31 -16.78 10.77 -26.12
CA PRO A 31 -16.65 9.38 -25.65
C PRO A 31 -15.19 8.95 -25.48
N GLN A 32 -14.31 9.38 -26.40
CA GLN A 32 -12.89 9.05 -26.34
C GLN A 32 -12.19 9.74 -25.16
N GLN A 33 -12.61 10.97 -24.86
CA GLN A 33 -12.19 11.74 -23.70
C GLN A 33 -12.57 11.03 -22.39
N ALA A 34 -13.80 10.54 -22.28
CA ALA A 34 -14.28 9.79 -21.12
C ALA A 34 -13.53 8.46 -20.91
N ALA A 35 -13.26 7.73 -21.99
CA ALA A 35 -12.52 6.47 -21.94
C ALA A 35 -11.05 6.67 -21.48
N GLY A 36 -10.36 7.67 -22.03
CA GLY A 36 -8.99 7.97 -21.62
C GLY A 36 -8.91 8.52 -20.18
N ALA A 37 -9.91 9.27 -19.74
CA ALA A 37 -10.02 9.69 -18.34
C ALA A 37 -10.21 8.51 -17.39
N ALA A 38 -11.10 7.57 -17.72
CA ALA A 38 -11.29 6.34 -16.94
C ALA A 38 -10.00 5.49 -16.88
N MET A 39 -9.26 5.42 -17.99
CA MET A 39 -7.99 4.70 -18.06
C MET A 39 -6.91 5.36 -17.18
N ALA A 40 -6.78 6.69 -17.23
CA ALA A 40 -5.89 7.43 -16.35
C ALA A 40 -6.20 7.19 -14.86
N VAL A 41 -7.48 7.21 -14.50
CA VAL A 41 -7.95 6.92 -13.13
C VAL A 41 -7.59 5.49 -12.72
N ALA A 42 -7.81 4.50 -13.59
CA ALA A 42 -7.46 3.11 -13.30
C ALA A 42 -5.95 2.92 -13.09
N ILE A 43 -5.12 3.57 -13.91
CA ILE A 43 -3.65 3.52 -13.82
C ILE A 43 -3.17 4.11 -12.48
N ALA A 44 -3.82 5.15 -11.96
CA ALA A 44 -3.48 5.72 -10.66
C ALA A 44 -3.97 4.86 -9.48
N ILE A 45 -5.23 4.39 -9.52
CA ILE A 45 -5.89 3.78 -8.37
C ILE A 45 -5.39 2.36 -8.12
N ILE A 46 -5.25 1.52 -9.15
CA ILE A 46 -4.91 0.09 -8.98
C ILE A 46 -3.58 -0.09 -8.20
N PRO A 47 -2.47 0.59 -8.59
CA PRO A 47 -1.21 0.46 -7.87
C PRO A 47 -1.28 1.04 -6.45
N TYR A 48 -2.04 2.12 -6.25
CA TYR A 48 -2.21 2.72 -4.92
C TYR A 48 -2.93 1.78 -3.95
N VAL A 49 -4.04 1.17 -4.39
CA VAL A 49 -4.78 0.21 -3.58
C VAL A 49 -3.91 -1.00 -3.23
N PHE A 50 -3.16 -1.52 -4.21
CA PHE A 50 -2.24 -2.63 -3.96
C PHE A 50 -1.16 -2.27 -2.91
N SER A 51 -0.50 -1.12 -3.07
CA SER A 51 0.49 -0.62 -2.11
C SER A 51 -0.08 -0.45 -0.71
N ARG A 52 -1.33 0.03 -0.59
CA ARG A 52 -2.03 0.16 0.69
C ARG A 52 -2.34 -1.19 1.32
N CYS A 53 -2.82 -2.17 0.56
CA CYS A 53 -3.07 -3.52 1.05
C CYS A 53 -1.79 -4.16 1.60
N VAL A 54 -0.67 -4.04 0.87
CA VAL A 54 0.61 -4.56 1.34
C VAL A 54 1.08 -3.83 2.61
N GLN A 55 0.94 -2.49 2.67
CA GLN A 55 1.31 -1.72 3.85
C GLN A 55 0.54 -2.20 5.09
N ILE A 56 -0.77 -2.41 4.98
CA ILE A 56 -1.60 -2.90 6.07
C ILE A 56 -1.16 -4.30 6.51
N CYS A 57 -0.93 -5.21 5.55
CA CYS A 57 -0.48 -6.57 5.83
C CYS A 57 0.87 -6.60 6.57
N VAL A 58 1.84 -5.80 6.12
CA VAL A 58 3.16 -5.69 6.78
C VAL A 58 3.03 -5.08 8.18
N SER A 59 2.21 -4.05 8.35
CA SER A 59 1.96 -3.42 9.65
C SER A 59 1.32 -4.38 10.65
N GLU A 60 0.30 -5.11 10.21
CA GLU A 60 -0.36 -6.16 11.00
C GLU A 60 0.62 -7.26 11.43
N ASN A 61 1.46 -7.72 10.50
CA ASN A 61 2.44 -8.77 10.79
C ASN A 61 3.48 -8.30 11.82
N ASN A 62 3.98 -7.06 11.71
CA ASN A 62 4.89 -6.48 12.68
C ASN A 62 4.26 -6.38 14.07
N ARG A 63 2.99 -5.93 14.14
CA ARG A 63 2.24 -5.83 15.40
C ARG A 63 2.04 -7.18 16.07
N ARG A 64 1.73 -8.23 15.30
CA ARG A 64 1.61 -9.60 15.81
C ARG A 64 2.93 -10.11 16.38
N ASN A 65 4.03 -9.91 15.64
CA ASN A 65 5.37 -10.33 16.09
C ASN A 65 5.81 -9.61 17.37
N GLU A 66 5.49 -8.33 17.51
CA GLU A 66 5.82 -7.56 18.70
C GLU A 66 5.00 -8.00 19.92
N ASN A 67 3.69 -8.22 19.75
CA ASN A 67 2.85 -8.78 20.80
C ASN A 67 3.33 -10.17 21.26
N GLN A 68 3.73 -11.03 20.33
CA GLN A 68 4.28 -12.35 20.67
C GLN A 68 5.53 -12.22 21.56
N ARG A 69 6.45 -11.30 21.20
CA ARG A 69 7.66 -11.03 21.98
C ARG A 69 7.37 -10.50 23.38
N LEU A 70 6.30 -9.72 23.54
CA LEU A 70 5.88 -9.23 24.84
C LEU A 70 5.34 -10.37 25.70
N LEU A 71 4.53 -11.27 25.14
CA LEU A 71 4.03 -12.46 25.84
C LEU A 71 5.18 -13.37 26.29
N ASP A 72 6.16 -13.64 25.42
CA ASP A 72 7.34 -14.45 25.77
C ASP A 72 8.13 -13.85 26.95
N ARG A 73 8.22 -12.51 27.00
CA ARG A 73 8.87 -11.80 28.10
C ARG A 73 8.06 -11.91 29.40
N LEU A 74 6.74 -11.78 29.34
CA LEU A 74 5.87 -11.94 30.50
C LEU A 74 5.97 -13.36 31.07
N ASP A 75 5.93 -14.38 30.22
CA ASP A 75 6.11 -15.78 30.62
C ASP A 75 7.46 -16.02 31.29
N SER A 76 8.53 -15.41 30.77
CA SER A 76 9.87 -15.52 31.38
C SER A 76 9.94 -14.90 32.78
N LEU A 77 9.24 -13.79 33.00
CA LEU A 77 9.17 -13.11 34.29
C LEU A 77 8.32 -13.90 35.28
N GLU A 78 7.18 -14.43 34.84
CA GLU A 78 6.32 -15.30 35.65
C GLU A 78 7.10 -16.51 36.16
N ARG A 79 7.84 -17.19 35.29
CA ARG A 79 8.69 -18.34 35.68
C ARG A 79 9.78 -17.94 36.68
N ALA A 80 10.41 -16.78 36.48
CA ALA A 80 11.44 -16.29 37.39
C ALA A 80 10.88 -15.94 38.79
N ILE A 81 9.63 -15.46 38.86
CA ILE A 81 8.94 -15.18 40.13
C ILE A 81 8.51 -16.49 40.79
N SER A 82 7.87 -17.40 40.04
CA SER A 82 7.38 -18.67 40.58
C SER A 82 8.50 -19.60 41.05
N GLY A 83 9.68 -19.55 40.45
CA GLY A 83 10.84 -20.32 40.90
C GLY A 83 11.57 -19.70 42.11
N LYS A 84 11.14 -18.52 42.56
CA LYS A 84 11.73 -17.79 43.69
C LYS A 84 10.85 -17.87 44.96
N ALA A 85 9.67 -18.48 44.87
CA ALA A 85 8.79 -18.85 45.98
C ALA A 85 9.11 -20.27 46.46
#